data_AF-A0A380H126-F1
#
_entry.id   AF-A0A380H126-F1
#
_cell.length_a   1.000
_cell.length_b   1.000
_cell.length_c   1.000
_cell.angle_alpha   90.00
_cell.angle_beta   90.00
_cell.angle_gamma   90.00
#
_symmetry.space_group_name_H-M   'P 1'
#
loop_
_entity.id
_entity.type
_entity.pdbx_description
1 polymer ?
#
loop_
_entity_poly.entity_id
_entity_poly.type
_entity_poly.pdbx_seq_one_letter_code
_entity_poly.pdbx_strand_id
1 'polypeptide(L)'
;MTVIESKFNNSKGFFNSHITKNLKFRKQQLKYLSKSIKNHESELLTTLDKDLGKSKVEAYVIEIGMLLKNIKFTRKELKNWAKTKQVDTSLYLLPTKSYIKKEPYGYCTYYWTI
;
A
#
# COMPACT_ATOMS: atom_id res chain seq x y z
N MET A 1 -19.94 -22.20 -1.57
CA MET A 1 -19.14 -20.97 -1.37
C MET A 1 -18.41 -20.67 -2.65
N THR A 2 -18.62 -19.50 -3.24
CA THR A 2 -18.01 -19.13 -4.53
C THR A 2 -16.49 -18.91 -4.39
N VAL A 3 -15.73 -18.99 -5.49
CA VAL A 3 -14.27 -18.75 -5.48
C VAL A 3 -13.95 -17.34 -4.94
N ILE A 4 -14.81 -16.37 -5.23
CA ILE A 4 -14.68 -14.97 -4.77
C ILE A 4 -14.87 -14.89 -3.26
N GLU A 5 -15.93 -15.49 -2.71
CA GLU A 5 -16.17 -15.53 -1.26
C GLU A 5 -15.00 -16.18 -0.51
N SER A 6 -14.41 -17.24 -1.07
CA SER A 6 -13.23 -17.90 -0.49
C SER A 6 -12.03 -16.96 -0.41
N LYS A 7 -11.68 -16.27 -1.51
CA LYS A 7 -10.57 -15.29 -1.51
C LYS A 7 -10.81 -14.13 -0.55
N PHE A 8 -12.06 -13.65 -0.48
CA PHE A 8 -12.45 -12.60 0.45
C PHE A 8 -12.27 -13.05 1.92
N ASN A 9 -12.81 -14.22 2.27
CA ASN A 9 -12.72 -14.76 3.63
C ASN A 9 -11.27 -15.01 4.05
N ASN A 10 -10.43 -15.49 3.15
CA ASN A 10 -8.99 -15.67 3.41
C ASN A 10 -8.29 -14.33 3.68
N SER A 11 -8.57 -13.31 2.87
CA SER A 11 -7.99 -11.97 3.04
C SER A 11 -8.45 -11.32 4.34
N LYS A 12 -9.74 -11.46 4.68
CA LYS A 12 -10.32 -10.99 5.95
C LYS A 12 -9.70 -11.73 7.15
N GLY A 13 -9.55 -13.05 7.07
CA GLY A 13 -8.89 -13.86 8.08
C GLY A 13 -7.45 -13.45 8.32
N PHE A 14 -6.68 -13.20 7.25
CA PHE A 14 -5.31 -12.72 7.36
C PHE A 14 -5.23 -11.33 8.01
N PHE A 15 -6.13 -10.40 7.69
CA PHE A 15 -6.17 -9.10 8.35
C PHE A 15 -6.44 -9.23 9.86
N ASN A 16 -7.34 -10.14 10.25
CA ASN A 16 -7.69 -10.39 11.65
C ASN A 16 -6.54 -10.99 12.47
N SER A 17 -5.50 -11.55 11.84
CA SER A 17 -4.26 -11.95 12.52
C SER A 17 -3.43 -10.78 13.08
N HIS A 18 -3.78 -9.53 12.73
CA HIS A 18 -3.09 -8.30 13.10
C HIS A 18 -1.63 -8.15 12.61
N ILE A 19 -1.10 -9.12 11.87
CA ILE A 19 0.23 -9.05 11.25
C ILE A 19 0.37 -7.79 10.37
N THR A 20 -0.70 -7.42 9.66
CA THR A 20 -0.77 -6.25 8.78
C THR A 20 -0.71 -4.91 9.53
N LYS A 21 -0.95 -4.88 10.85
CA LYS A 21 -0.81 -3.67 11.68
C LYS A 21 0.67 -3.31 11.91
N ASN A 22 1.58 -4.28 11.83
CA ASN A 22 3.00 -4.08 12.10
C ASN A 22 3.70 -3.29 10.98
N LEU A 23 4.40 -2.21 11.33
CA LEU A 23 5.12 -1.37 10.36
C LEU A 23 6.29 -2.08 9.67
N LYS A 24 7.00 -2.99 10.36
CA LYS A 24 8.08 -3.78 9.77
C LYS A 24 7.52 -4.70 8.69
N PHE A 25 6.38 -5.34 8.95
CA PHE A 25 5.68 -6.16 7.95
C PHE A 25 5.33 -5.34 6.72
N ARG A 26 4.68 -4.19 6.87
CA ARG A 26 4.32 -3.30 5.74
C ARG A 26 5.54 -2.86 4.93
N LYS A 27 6.63 -2.48 5.60
CA LYS A 27 7.90 -2.11 4.93
C LYS A 27 8.49 -3.27 4.15
N GLN A 28 8.40 -4.50 4.68
CA GLN A 28 8.88 -5.69 4.00
C GLN A 28 8.04 -5.98 2.75
N GLN A 29 6.71 -5.88 2.83
CA GLN A 29 5.84 -6.06 1.67
C GLN A 29 6.14 -5.04 0.55
N LEU A 30 6.37 -3.77 0.90
CA LEU A 30 6.80 -2.75 -0.08
C LEU A 30 8.15 -3.09 -0.73
N LYS A 31 9.08 -3.69 0.03
CA LYS A 31 10.38 -4.15 -0.50
C LYS A 31 10.20 -5.32 -1.46
N TYR A 32 9.34 -6.27 -1.12
CA TYR A 32 9.01 -7.40 -2.00
C TYR A 32 8.31 -6.93 -3.27
N LEU A 33 7.35 -6.02 -3.17
CA LEU A 33 6.70 -5.44 -4.34
C LEU A 33 7.70 -4.76 -5.28
N SER A 34 8.58 -3.91 -4.74
CA SER A 34 9.62 -3.27 -5.55
C SER A 34 10.57 -4.28 -6.21
N LYS A 35 10.94 -5.36 -5.51
CA LYS A 35 11.78 -6.42 -6.08
C LYS A 35 11.04 -7.19 -7.18
N SER A 36 9.77 -7.52 -6.95
CA SER A 36 8.94 -8.23 -7.93
C SER A 36 8.80 -7.45 -9.22
N ILE A 37 8.53 -6.14 -9.13
CA ILE A 37 8.42 -5.26 -10.31
C ILE A 37 9.73 -5.25 -11.10
N LYS A 38 10.88 -5.08 -10.42
CA LYS A 38 12.19 -5.09 -11.09
C LYS A 38 12.52 -6.42 -11.76
N ASN A 39 12.16 -7.53 -11.12
CA ASN A 39 12.41 -8.85 -11.67
C ASN A 39 11.59 -9.15 -12.93
N HIS A 40 10.41 -8.53 -13.07
CA HIS A 40 9.51 -8.72 -14.21
C HIS A 40 9.46 -7.49 -15.13
N GLU A 41 10.43 -6.58 -15.03
CA GLU A 41 10.42 -5.31 -15.77
C GLU A 41 10.31 -5.52 -17.28
N SER A 42 11.11 -6.42 -17.84
CA SER A 42 11.10 -6.74 -19.27
C SER A 42 9.75 -7.30 -19.72
N GLU A 43 9.14 -8.18 -18.93
CA GLU A 43 7.83 -8.77 -19.23
C GLU A 43 6.74 -7.70 -19.18
N LEU A 44 6.76 -6.83 -18.17
CA LEU A 44 5.83 -5.71 -18.04
C LEU A 44 5.93 -4.76 -19.23
N LEU A 45 7.14 -4.41 -19.67
CA LEU A 45 7.35 -3.55 -20.84
C LEU A 45 6.84 -4.19 -22.13
N THR A 46 7.07 -5.49 -22.32
CA THR A 46 6.54 -6.22 -23.48
C THR A 46 5.02 -6.27 -23.49
N THR A 47 4.39 -6.45 -22.33
CA THR A 47 2.93 -6.47 -22.22
C THR A 47 2.33 -5.08 -22.45
N LEU A 48 2.93 -4.02 -21.90
CA LEU A 48 2.47 -2.64 -22.11
C LEU A 48 2.56 -2.20 -23.59
N ASP A 49 3.60 -2.65 -24.30
CA ASP A 49 3.73 -2.43 -25.74
C ASP A 49 2.62 -3.17 -26.52
N LYS A 50 2.35 -4.43 -26.17
CA LYS A 50 1.31 -5.23 -26.84
C LYS A 50 -0.11 -4.70 -26.59
N ASP A 51 -0.41 -4.30 -25.37
CA ASP A 51 -1.77 -3.92 -24.97
C ASP A 51 -2.09 -2.46 -25.33
N LEU A 52 -1.10 -1.56 -25.23
CA LEU A 52 -1.29 -0.12 -25.34
C LEU A 52 -0.45 0.55 -26.45
N GLY A 53 0.44 -0.19 -27.14
CA GLY A 53 1.32 0.36 -28.17
C GLY A 53 2.38 1.33 -27.64
N LYS A 54 2.63 1.34 -26.32
CA LYS A 54 3.56 2.29 -25.70
C LYS A 54 5.00 1.90 -25.97
N SER A 55 5.81 2.88 -26.37
CA SER A 55 7.26 2.68 -26.46
C SER A 55 7.83 2.27 -25.10
N LYS A 56 8.84 1.39 -25.11
CA LYS A 56 9.48 0.89 -23.87
C LYS A 56 9.98 2.03 -22.96
N VAL A 57 10.46 3.12 -23.54
CA VAL A 57 10.95 4.28 -22.80
C VAL A 57 9.81 4.98 -22.07
N GLU A 58 8.70 5.25 -22.77
CA GLU A 58 7.52 5.87 -22.18
C GLU A 58 6.90 5.00 -21.09
N ALA A 59 6.68 3.71 -21.39
CA ALA A 59 6.14 2.74 -20.45
C ALA A 59 6.99 2.63 -19.18
N TYR A 60 8.32 2.63 -19.32
CA TYR A 60 9.21 2.62 -18.18
C TYR A 60 9.11 3.90 -17.35
N VAL A 61 9.19 5.09 -17.98
CA VAL A 61 9.21 6.36 -17.25
C VAL A 61 7.89 6.61 -16.51
N ILE A 62 6.76 6.42 -17.20
CA ILE A 62 5.44 6.81 -16.71
C ILE A 62 4.87 5.77 -15.75
N GLU A 63 5.05 4.48 -16.02
CA GLU A 63 4.41 3.43 -15.23
C GLU A 63 5.39 2.82 -14.22
N ILE A 64 6.44 2.15 -14.71
CA ILE A 64 7.32 1.34 -13.87
C ILE A 64 8.16 2.23 -12.94
N GLY A 65 8.83 3.23 -13.50
CA GLY A 65 9.71 4.16 -12.80
C GLY A 65 8.96 5.00 -11.78
N MET A 66 7.79 5.53 -12.16
CA MET A 66 6.92 6.28 -11.25
C MET A 66 6.44 5.39 -10.10
N LEU A 67 6.02 4.15 -10.37
CA LEU A 67 5.60 3.20 -9.34
C LEU A 67 6.74 2.86 -8.37
N LEU A 68 7.93 2.55 -8.88
CA LEU A 68 9.12 2.28 -8.06
C LEU A 68 9.50 3.49 -7.19
N LYS A 69 9.39 4.71 -7.72
CA LYS A 69 9.60 5.96 -6.97
C LYS A 69 8.57 6.11 -5.85
N ASN A 70 7.30 5.87 -6.13
CA ASN A 70 6.21 5.95 -5.16
C ASN A 70 6.37 4.90 -4.04
N ILE A 71 6.77 3.67 -4.38
CA ILE A 71 7.07 2.63 -3.38
C ILE A 71 8.23 3.06 -2.48
N LYS A 72 9.31 3.61 -3.07
CA LYS A 72 10.48 4.11 -2.31
C LYS A 72 10.07 5.24 -1.36
N PHE A 73 9.31 6.21 -1.84
CA PHE A 73 8.81 7.34 -1.04
C PHE A 73 7.91 6.86 0.10
N THR A 74 6.92 6.02 -0.21
CA THR A 74 6.01 5.42 0.77
C THR A 74 6.78 4.68 1.86
N ARG A 75 7.78 3.87 1.50
CA ARG A 75 8.59 3.12 2.48
C ARG A 75 9.38 4.03 3.42
N LYS A 76 9.84 5.19 2.93
CA LYS A 76 10.56 6.21 3.71
C LYS A 76 9.62 6.86 4.72
N GLU A 77 8.46 7.33 4.24
CA GLU A 77 7.52 8.12 5.05
C GLU A 77 6.57 7.30 5.92
N LEU A 78 6.46 5.98 5.70
CA LEU A 78 5.48 5.12 6.38
C LEU A 78 5.51 5.25 7.92
N LYS A 79 6.69 5.42 8.52
CA LYS A 79 6.81 5.60 9.98
C LYS A 79 6.19 6.92 10.44
N ASN A 80 6.43 8.00 9.69
CA ASN A 80 5.89 9.32 9.98
C ASN A 80 4.37 9.32 9.81
N TRP A 81 3.89 8.69 8.74
CA TRP A 81 2.47 8.60 8.46
C TRP A 81 1.71 7.78 9.49
N ALA A 82 2.29 6.70 10.02
CA ALA A 82 1.62 5.84 10.99
C ALA A 82 1.76 6.30 12.45
N LYS A 83 2.56 7.32 12.74
CA LYS A 83 2.78 7.82 14.10
C LYS A 83 1.47 8.36 14.71
N THR A 84 1.17 7.99 15.95
CA THR A 84 0.11 8.62 16.75
C THR A 84 0.42 10.10 16.95
N LYS A 85 -0.53 10.97 16.60
CA LYS A 85 -0.39 12.42 16.75
C LYS A 85 -1.08 12.85 18.03
N GLN A 86 -0.36 13.47 18.96
CA GLN A 86 -0.97 14.16 20.08
C GLN A 86 -1.66 15.43 19.56
N VAL A 87 -2.84 15.73 20.10
CA VAL A 87 -3.59 16.93 19.76
C VAL A 87 -3.88 17.74 21.01
N ASP A 88 -3.98 19.05 20.83
CA ASP A 88 -4.22 19.96 21.94
C ASP A 88 -5.54 19.65 22.62
N THR A 89 -5.51 19.64 23.95
CA THR A 89 -6.67 19.38 24.79
C THR A 89 -7.03 20.66 25.51
N SER A 90 -8.32 21.03 25.47
CA SER A 90 -8.81 22.23 26.13
C SER A 90 -8.51 22.20 27.63
N LEU A 91 -8.14 23.35 28.20
CA LEU A 91 -7.73 23.47 29.61
C LEU A 91 -8.80 22.96 30.58
N TYR A 92 -10.08 23.12 30.24
CA TYR A 92 -11.20 22.65 31.06
C TYR A 92 -11.31 21.12 31.16
N LEU A 93 -10.61 20.37 30.29
CA LEU A 93 -10.61 18.91 30.27
C LEU A 93 -9.36 18.32 30.94
N LEU A 94 -8.50 19.14 31.55
CA LEU A 94 -7.33 18.65 32.29
C LEU A 94 -7.79 17.73 33.44
N PRO A 95 -7.10 16.60 33.69
CA PRO A 95 -5.79 16.18 33.15
C PRO A 95 -5.85 15.28 31.88
N THR A 96 -6.95 15.30 31.12
CA THR A 96 -7.14 14.44 29.95
C THR A 96 -6.10 14.73 28.85
N LYS A 97 -5.71 13.69 28.09
CA LYS A 97 -4.82 13.79 26.92
C LYS A 97 -5.52 13.29 25.67
N SER A 98 -5.45 14.05 24.58
CA SER A 98 -6.09 13.70 23.30
C SER A 98 -5.07 13.23 22.25
N TYR A 99 -5.42 12.19 21.49
CA TYR A 99 -4.56 11.61 20.46
C TYR A 99 -5.33 11.16 19.22
N ILE A 100 -4.69 11.24 18.06
CA ILE A 100 -5.16 10.66 16.79
C ILE A 100 -4.25 9.47 16.45
N LYS A 101 -4.83 8.27 16.51
CA LYS A 101 -4.17 7.03 16.10
C LYS A 101 -4.65 6.62 14.71
N LYS A 102 -3.72 6.34 13.80
CA LYS A 102 -4.05 5.93 12.43
C LYS A 102 -4.02 4.41 12.34
N GLU A 103 -5.18 3.82 12.08
CA GLU A 103 -5.34 2.37 11.95
C GLU A 103 -5.83 2.00 10.55
N PRO A 104 -5.41 0.84 10.02
CA PRO A 104 -5.92 0.37 8.73
C PRO A 104 -7.40 -0.02 8.86
N TYR A 105 -8.21 0.33 7.85
CA TYR A 105 -9.63 0.00 7.81
C TYR A 105 -9.90 -1.52 7.80
N GLY A 106 -9.04 -2.31 7.16
CA GLY A 106 -9.29 -3.73 6.95
C GLY A 106 -8.87 -4.18 5.57
N TYR A 107 -9.76 -4.92 4.93
CA TYR A 107 -9.69 -5.29 3.54
C TYR A 107 -10.12 -4.10 2.65
N CYS A 108 -9.51 -3.98 1.47
CA CYS A 108 -9.85 -2.95 0.48
C CYS A 108 -10.04 -3.62 -0.88
N THR A 109 -11.16 -3.31 -1.54
CA THR A 109 -11.40 -3.68 -2.93
C THR A 109 -11.04 -2.49 -3.81
N TYR A 110 -10.23 -2.72 -4.83
CA TYR A 110 -9.98 -1.75 -5.88
C TYR A 110 -10.76 -2.19 -7.11
N TYR A 111 -11.67 -1.34 -7.57
CA TYR A 111 -12.35 -1.49 -8.85
C TYR A 111 -12.21 -0.17 -9.60
N TRP A 112 -11.97 -0.27 -10.90
CA TRP A 112 -11.96 0.88 -11.79
C TRP A 112 -13.37 1.02 -12.34
N THR A 113 -14.16 1.92 -11.77
CA THR A 113 -15.36 2.43 -12.45
C THR A 113 -14.91 3.61 -13.30
N ILE A 114 -14.93 3.39 -14.62
CA ILE A 114 -14.85 4.43 -15.65
C ILE A 114 -16.17 5.21 -15.59
#